data_AF-A0A9P0D6A6-F1
#
_entry.id   AF-A0A9P0D6A6-F1
#
_cell.length_a   1.000
_cell.length_b   1.000
_cell.length_c   1.000
_cell.angle_alpha   90.00
_cell.angle_beta   90.00
_cell.angle_gamma   90.00
#
_symmetry.space_group_name_H-M   'P 1'
#
loop_
_entity.id
_entity.type
_entity.pdbx_description
1 polymer ?
#
loop_
_entity_poly.entity_id
_entity_poly.type
_entity_poly.pdbx_seq_one_letter_code
_entity_poly.pdbx_strand_id
1 'polypeptide(L)'
;MHNTIIKLESEKTLAIELFNIMQSLRSSLKLKKEQQFYGSIALSLLRKCDDHTKVTMFKREADVLLERIINYLEKWYNFDDDNKFKSLSAMALQNKPDLNNFLKICEDFHIEVNEDLLFEEYVTLLDFMEKFSGNFDELTADQQWVAYFKKSNAPP
;
A
#
# COMPACT_ATOMS: atom_id res chain seq x y z
N MET A 1 -0.87 11.18 5.43
CA MET A 1 -1.61 11.85 4.34
C MET A 1 -0.66 12.53 3.35
N HIS A 2 0.17 13.51 3.75
CA HIS A 2 1.21 14.07 2.86
C HIS A 2 2.06 12.94 2.27
N ASN A 3 2.49 12.00 3.11
CA ASN A 3 3.29 10.85 2.68
C ASN A 3 2.56 9.77 1.84
N THR A 4 1.23 9.75 1.78
CA THR A 4 0.46 8.71 1.06
C THR A 4 0.01 9.22 -0.29
N ILE A 5 -0.47 10.47 -0.34
CA ILE A 5 -0.83 11.15 -1.59
C ILE A 5 0.43 11.42 -2.41
N ILE A 6 1.54 11.84 -1.78
CA ILE A 6 2.83 11.99 -2.48
C ILE A 6 3.32 10.67 -3.07
N LYS A 7 3.08 9.53 -2.40
CA LYS A 7 3.40 8.23 -2.97
C LYS A 7 2.52 7.94 -4.19
N LEU A 8 1.20 8.14 -4.10
CA LEU A 8 0.31 7.95 -5.26
C LEU A 8 0.65 8.86 -6.45
N GLU A 9 1.16 10.07 -6.20
CA GLU A 9 1.57 11.03 -7.23
C GLU A 9 3.02 10.82 -7.70
N SER A 10 3.79 9.93 -7.05
CA SER A 10 5.18 9.66 -7.37
C SER A 10 5.30 8.68 -8.52
N GLU A 11 6.12 9.01 -9.52
CA GLU A 11 6.48 8.11 -10.63
C GLU A 11 7.21 6.84 -10.18
N LYS A 12 7.68 6.81 -8.93
CA LYS A 12 8.39 5.67 -8.33
C LYS A 12 7.49 4.64 -7.66
N THR A 13 6.18 4.89 -7.56
CA THR A 13 5.29 3.93 -6.90
C THR A 13 5.06 2.71 -7.77
N LEU A 14 5.41 1.55 -7.23
CA LEU A 14 5.30 0.28 -7.93
C LEU A 14 3.86 -0.25 -7.82
N ALA A 15 3.39 -0.96 -8.85
CA ALA A 15 2.05 -1.57 -8.85
C ALA A 15 1.82 -2.49 -7.65
N ILE A 16 2.88 -3.15 -7.16
CA ILE A 16 2.88 -4.04 -5.99
C ILE A 16 2.59 -3.31 -4.67
N GLU A 17 2.78 -1.99 -4.62
CA GLU A 17 2.53 -1.16 -3.44
C GLU A 17 1.14 -0.50 -3.46
N LEU A 18 0.50 -0.46 -4.63
CA LEU A 18 -0.71 0.34 -4.88
C LEU A 18 -1.84 0.01 -3.91
N PHE A 19 -2.14 -1.28 -3.72
CA PHE A 19 -3.22 -1.71 -2.82
C PHE A 19 -2.98 -1.25 -1.39
N ASN A 20 -1.77 -1.45 -0.87
CA ASN A 20 -1.42 -1.06 0.50
C ASN A 20 -1.46 0.46 0.68
N ILE A 21 -1.04 1.24 -0.32
CA ILE A 21 -1.10 2.70 -0.31
C ILE A 21 -2.56 3.18 -0.29
N MET A 22 -3.41 2.62 -1.16
CA MET A 22 -4.83 2.96 -1.22
C MET A 22 -5.56 2.58 0.07
N GLN A 23 -5.29 1.39 0.61
CA GLN A 23 -5.86 0.93 1.87
C GLN A 23 -5.42 1.83 3.03
N SER A 24 -4.14 2.24 3.07
CA SER A 24 -3.63 3.18 4.08
C SER A 24 -4.29 4.56 3.99
N LEU A 25 -4.52 5.06 2.76
CA LEU A 25 -5.24 6.31 2.53
C LEU A 25 -6.68 6.23 3.07
N ARG A 26 -7.40 5.16 2.69
CA ARG A 26 -8.78 4.89 3.14
C ARG A 26 -8.87 4.84 4.67
N SER A 27 -8.01 4.03 5.31
CA SER A 27 -7.98 3.90 6.77
C SER A 27 -7.66 5.22 7.45
N SER A 28 -6.70 5.99 6.93
CA SER A 28 -6.35 7.30 7.49
C SER A 28 -7.49 8.30 7.39
N LEU A 29 -8.23 8.33 6.27
CA LEU A 29 -9.40 9.21 6.09
C LEU A 29 -10.53 8.84 7.06
N LYS A 30 -10.84 7.55 7.19
CA LYS A 30 -11.85 7.05 8.14
C LYS A 30 -11.50 7.41 9.58
N LEU A 31 -10.25 7.16 10.00
CA LEU A 31 -9.79 7.47 11.35
C LEU A 31 -9.83 8.97 11.64
N LYS A 32 -9.49 9.81 10.67
CA LYS A 32 -9.61 11.27 10.81
C LYS A 32 -11.04 11.71 11.03
N LYS A 33 -11.99 11.15 10.28
CA LYS A 33 -13.41 11.45 10.43
C LYS A 33 -13.90 11.00 11.81
N GLU A 34 -13.60 9.77 12.21
CA GLU A 34 -13.97 9.21 13.51
C GLU A 34 -13.43 10.04 14.67
N GLN A 35 -12.16 10.44 14.60
CA GLN A 35 -11.51 11.25 15.63
C GLN A 35 -11.75 12.76 15.49
N GLN A 36 -12.56 13.20 14.52
CA GLN A 36 -12.77 14.61 14.19
C GLN A 36 -11.45 15.39 14.05
N PHE A 37 -10.46 14.77 13.40
CA PHE A 37 -9.13 15.32 13.20
C PHE A 37 -9.03 16.06 11.86
N TYR A 38 -9.08 17.40 11.92
CA TYR A 38 -9.04 18.27 10.74
C TYR A 38 -7.65 18.89 10.47
N GLY A 39 -6.62 18.40 11.16
CA GLY A 39 -5.27 18.95 11.12
C GLY A 39 -4.97 19.84 12.33
N SER A 40 -3.70 19.90 12.72
CA SER A 40 -3.25 20.59 13.94
C SER A 40 -3.55 22.09 13.91
N ILE A 41 -3.38 22.73 12.76
CA ILE A 41 -3.67 24.16 12.58
C ILE A 41 -5.17 24.43 12.76
N ALA A 42 -6.02 23.67 12.07
CA ALA A 42 -7.48 23.81 12.19
C ALA A 42 -7.93 23.57 13.65
N LEU A 43 -7.45 22.51 14.29
CA LEU A 43 -7.76 22.24 15.70
C LEU A 43 -7.31 23.36 16.64
N SER A 44 -6.14 23.95 16.40
CA SER A 44 -5.63 25.10 17.17
C SER A 44 -6.53 26.34 17.02
N LEU A 45 -6.98 26.62 15.80
CA LEU A 45 -7.90 27.74 15.51
C LEU A 45 -9.28 27.50 16.14
N LEU A 46 -9.82 26.29 16.02
CA LEU A 46 -11.12 25.94 16.62
C LEU A 46 -11.11 26.05 18.15
N ARG A 47 -9.99 25.72 18.81
CA ARG A 47 -9.82 25.86 20.27
C ARG A 47 -9.78 27.33 20.73
N LYS A 48 -9.39 28.24 19.85
CA LYS A 48 -9.30 29.68 20.12
C LYS A 48 -10.54 30.46 19.65
N CYS A 49 -11.53 29.78 19.09
CA CYS A 49 -12.71 30.39 18.53
C CYS A 49 -13.86 30.35 19.55
N ASP A 50 -14.28 31.51 20.04
CA ASP A 50 -15.37 31.64 21.01
C ASP A 50 -16.77 31.47 20.37
N ASP A 51 -16.84 31.57 19.03
CA ASP A 51 -18.09 31.38 18.30
C ASP A 51 -18.38 29.88 18.08
N HIS A 52 -19.16 29.31 19.01
CA HIS A 52 -19.55 27.90 18.97
C HIS A 52 -20.36 27.53 17.71
N THR A 53 -21.13 28.47 17.15
CA THR A 53 -21.89 28.23 15.91
C THR A 53 -20.94 28.03 14.74
N LYS A 54 -19.94 28.92 14.58
CA LYS A 54 -18.90 28.77 13.54
C LYS A 54 -18.10 27.48 13.70
N VAL A 55 -17.71 27.13 14.93
CA VAL A 55 -16.99 25.88 15.21
C VAL A 55 -17.83 24.67 14.78
N THR A 56 -19.12 24.66 15.12
CA THR A 56 -20.03 23.55 14.78
C THR A 56 -20.24 23.45 13.27
N MET A 57 -20.44 24.58 12.60
CA MET A 57 -20.58 24.63 11.13
C MET A 57 -19.33 24.10 10.43
N PHE A 58 -18.14 24.54 10.84
CA PHE A 58 -16.88 24.06 10.29
C PHE A 58 -16.73 22.55 10.44
N LYS A 59 -16.95 22.01 11.65
CA LYS A 59 -16.85 20.56 11.90
C LYS A 59 -17.78 19.77 10.97
N ARG A 60 -19.03 20.22 10.84
CA ARG A 60 -20.01 19.60 9.95
C ARG A 60 -19.54 19.60 8.49
N GLU A 61 -19.05 20.73 8.00
CA GLU A 61 -18.57 20.84 6.61
C GLU A 61 -17.32 19.99 6.37
N ALA A 62 -16.40 19.95 7.33
CA ALA A 62 -15.20 19.12 7.27
C ALA A 62 -15.54 17.63 7.29
N ASP A 63 -16.50 17.19 8.12
CA ASP A 63 -16.98 15.81 8.14
C ASP A 63 -17.66 15.43 6.82
N VAL A 64 -18.47 16.32 6.25
CA VAL A 64 -19.09 16.11 4.92
C VAL A 64 -18.02 16.00 3.83
N LEU A 65 -16.96 16.80 3.88
CA LEU A 65 -15.86 16.71 2.94
C LEU A 65 -15.12 15.36 3.06
N LEU A 66 -14.76 14.95 4.27
CA LEU A 66 -14.10 13.66 4.51
C LEU A 66 -14.96 12.50 4.00
N GLU A 67 -16.27 12.55 4.28
CA GLU A 67 -17.22 11.55 3.80
C GLU A 67 -17.28 11.48 2.27
N ARG A 68 -17.32 12.63 1.59
CA ARG A 68 -17.29 12.68 0.12
C ARG A 68 -16.01 12.06 -0.45
N ILE A 69 -14.87 12.33 0.16
CA ILE A 69 -13.58 11.77 -0.28
C ILE A 69 -13.56 10.25 -0.06
N ILE A 70 -14.00 9.76 1.11
CA ILE A 70 -14.09 8.33 1.41
C ILE A 70 -15.00 7.63 0.40
N ASN A 71 -16.20 8.18 0.17
CA ASN A 71 -17.17 7.61 -0.78
C ASN A 71 -16.65 7.63 -2.21
N TYR A 72 -15.93 8.68 -2.62
CA TYR A 72 -15.27 8.71 -3.92
C TYR A 72 -14.24 7.59 -4.04
N LEU A 73 -13.39 7.44 -3.03
CA LEU A 73 -12.34 6.42 -3.01
C LEU A 73 -12.94 5.00 -3.08
N GLU A 74 -13.94 4.71 -2.24
CA GLU A 74 -14.60 3.40 -2.19
C GLU A 74 -15.47 3.11 -3.43
N LYS A 75 -15.91 4.15 -4.15
CA LYS A 75 -16.63 3.98 -5.42
C LYS A 75 -15.71 3.56 -6.56
N TRP A 76 -14.49 4.10 -6.60
CA TRP A 76 -13.60 3.96 -7.76
C TRP A 76 -12.46 2.96 -7.56
N TYR A 77 -12.24 2.51 -6.33
CA TYR A 77 -11.22 1.53 -6.01
C TYR A 77 -11.83 0.32 -5.29
N ASN A 78 -11.56 -0.88 -5.79
CA ASN A 78 -11.97 -2.11 -5.13
C ASN A 78 -11.09 -2.34 -3.89
N PHE A 79 -11.68 -2.39 -2.69
CA PHE A 79 -10.94 -2.68 -1.46
C PHE A 79 -11.15 -4.12 -0.95
N ASP A 80 -11.85 -4.94 -1.73
CA ASP A 80 -12.17 -6.32 -1.38
C ASP A 80 -10.99 -7.26 -1.68
N ASP A 81 -11.10 -8.49 -1.19
CA ASP A 81 -10.03 -9.49 -1.21
C ASP A 81 -9.72 -10.06 -2.61
N ASP A 82 -10.62 -9.81 -3.56
CA ASP A 82 -10.53 -10.20 -4.98
C ASP A 82 -9.81 -9.15 -5.84
N ASN A 83 -9.38 -8.01 -5.27
CA ASN A 83 -8.59 -7.05 -6.01
C ASN A 83 -7.22 -7.64 -6.40
N LYS A 84 -6.93 -7.72 -7.70
CA LYS A 84 -5.67 -8.24 -8.26
C LYS A 84 -4.41 -7.50 -7.78
N PHE A 85 -4.51 -6.22 -7.41
CA PHE A 85 -3.38 -5.49 -6.81
C PHE A 85 -3.07 -5.93 -5.39
N LYS A 86 -4.01 -6.60 -4.71
CA LYS A 86 -3.79 -7.17 -3.38
C LYS A 86 -2.84 -8.37 -3.44
N SER A 87 -3.00 -9.27 -4.41
CA SER A 87 -2.08 -10.42 -4.56
C SER A 87 -0.68 -9.97 -4.93
N LEU A 88 -0.53 -8.93 -5.76
CA LEU A 88 0.76 -8.32 -6.08
C LEU A 88 1.53 -7.83 -4.86
N SER A 89 0.88 -7.52 -3.73
CA SER A 89 1.58 -7.05 -2.53
C SER A 89 2.58 -8.08 -1.96
N ALA A 90 2.42 -9.37 -2.29
CA ALA A 90 3.40 -10.40 -1.94
C ALA A 90 4.76 -10.22 -2.63
N MET A 91 4.79 -9.52 -3.78
CA MET A 91 6.02 -9.17 -4.49
C MET A 91 6.80 -8.05 -3.80
N ALA A 92 6.26 -7.42 -2.74
CA ALA A 92 6.99 -6.39 -2.01
C ALA A 92 8.11 -6.95 -1.11
N LEU A 93 8.20 -8.29 -0.95
CA LEU A 93 9.24 -9.05 -0.22
C LEU A 93 9.60 -8.52 1.20
N GLN A 94 8.74 -7.70 1.81
CA GLN A 94 8.94 -7.16 3.17
C GLN A 94 8.85 -8.23 4.27
N ASN A 95 8.19 -9.34 3.97
CA ASN A 95 8.11 -10.52 4.81
C ASN A 95 8.46 -11.74 3.96
N LYS A 96 8.78 -12.85 4.62
CA LYS A 96 8.95 -14.14 3.95
C LYS A 96 7.69 -14.44 3.10
N PRO A 97 7.82 -14.52 1.77
CA PRO A 97 6.67 -14.77 0.90
C PRO A 97 6.20 -16.22 1.06
N ASP A 98 4.91 -16.45 0.82
CA ASP A 98 4.31 -17.80 0.70
C ASP A 98 4.21 -18.15 -0.79
N LEU A 99 4.57 -19.38 -1.16
CA LEU A 99 4.38 -19.92 -2.50
C LEU A 99 2.95 -19.71 -3.03
N ASN A 100 1.94 -19.89 -2.17
CA ASN A 100 0.54 -19.71 -2.53
C ASN A 100 0.25 -18.29 -3.03
N ASN A 101 0.99 -17.29 -2.56
CA ASN A 101 0.83 -15.92 -3.04
C ASN A 101 1.33 -15.77 -4.47
N PHE A 102 2.43 -16.44 -4.85
CA PHE A 102 2.94 -16.42 -6.23
C PHE A 102 2.01 -17.15 -7.18
N LEU A 103 1.48 -18.31 -6.78
CA LEU A 103 0.47 -19.03 -7.55
C LEU A 103 -0.79 -18.18 -7.77
N LYS A 104 -1.28 -17.51 -6.71
CA LYS A 104 -2.41 -16.59 -6.81
C LYS A 104 -2.13 -15.41 -7.76
N ILE A 105 -0.91 -14.87 -7.78
CA ILE A 105 -0.54 -13.83 -8.77
C ILE A 105 -0.63 -14.40 -10.19
N CYS A 106 -0.14 -15.61 -10.43
CA CYS A 106 -0.22 -16.24 -11.75
C CYS A 106 -1.67 -16.44 -12.18
N GLU A 107 -2.54 -16.87 -11.27
CA GLU A 107 -3.99 -17.00 -11.52
C GLU A 107 -4.67 -15.65 -11.81
N ASP A 108 -4.46 -14.64 -10.94
CA ASP A 108 -5.08 -13.32 -11.05
C ASP A 108 -4.70 -12.59 -12.35
N PHE A 109 -3.47 -12.82 -12.84
CA PHE A 109 -2.93 -12.20 -14.05
C PHE A 109 -2.92 -13.11 -15.28
N HIS A 110 -3.47 -14.34 -15.16
CA HIS A 110 -3.49 -15.34 -16.24
C HIS A 110 -2.10 -15.62 -16.84
N ILE A 111 -1.10 -15.77 -15.97
CA ILE A 111 0.27 -16.12 -16.34
C ILE A 111 0.40 -17.64 -16.30
N GLU A 112 0.69 -18.26 -17.45
CA GLU A 112 1.00 -19.69 -17.50
C GLU A 112 2.42 -19.93 -16.97
N VAL A 113 2.52 -20.72 -15.90
CA VAL A 113 3.79 -21.08 -15.27
C VAL A 113 3.86 -22.59 -15.06
N ASN A 114 5.07 -23.13 -15.12
CA ASN A 114 5.33 -24.48 -14.63
C ASN A 114 5.48 -24.40 -13.11
N GLU A 115 4.54 -25.01 -12.37
CA GLU A 115 4.50 -24.95 -10.90
C GLU A 115 5.75 -25.56 -10.25
N ASP A 116 6.31 -26.63 -10.83
CA ASP A 116 7.54 -27.25 -10.33
C ASP A 116 8.73 -26.29 -10.46
N LEU A 117 8.88 -25.63 -11.61
CA LEU A 117 9.93 -24.63 -11.82
C LEU A 117 9.72 -23.40 -10.93
N LEU A 118 8.48 -22.96 -10.73
CA LEU A 118 8.16 -21.87 -9.82
C LEU A 118 8.54 -22.22 -8.37
N PHE A 119 8.33 -23.47 -7.94
CA PHE A 119 8.74 -23.93 -6.62
C PHE A 119 10.27 -23.88 -6.44
N GLU A 120 11.03 -24.32 -7.44
CA GLU A 120 12.51 -24.26 -7.43
C GLU A 120 13.02 -22.80 -7.35
N GLU A 121 12.41 -21.89 -8.12
CA GLU A 121 12.72 -20.45 -8.05
C GLU A 121 12.37 -19.85 -6.69
N TYR A 122 11.22 -20.25 -6.12
CA TYR A 122 10.80 -19.85 -4.79
C TYR A 122 11.79 -20.31 -3.70
N VAL A 123 12.27 -21.55 -3.76
CA VAL A 123 13.31 -22.06 -2.86
C VAL A 123 14.60 -21.23 -2.98
N THR A 124 15.00 -20.92 -4.21
CA THR A 124 16.18 -20.09 -4.49
C THR A 124 16.03 -18.66 -3.94
N LEU A 125 14.83 -18.07 -4.04
CA LEU A 125 14.51 -16.78 -3.46
C LEU A 125 14.63 -16.80 -1.92
N LEU A 126 14.09 -17.82 -1.26
CA LEU A 126 14.19 -17.96 0.19
C LEU A 126 15.64 -18.10 0.65
N ASP A 127 16.44 -18.93 -0.03
CA ASP A 127 17.86 -19.11 0.28
C ASP A 127 18.64 -17.79 0.08
N PHE A 128 18.30 -17.02 -0.95
CA PHE A 128 18.87 -15.70 -1.18
C PHE A 128 18.53 -14.73 -0.03
N MET A 129 17.27 -14.66 0.37
CA MET A 129 16.81 -13.77 1.45
C MET A 129 17.52 -14.09 2.78
N GLU A 130 17.67 -15.37 3.11
CA GLU A 130 18.36 -15.81 4.33
C GLU A 130 19.87 -15.51 4.30
N LYS A 131 20.50 -15.60 3.13
CA LYS A 131 21.96 -15.38 2.95
C LYS A 131 22.31 -13.95 2.58
N PHE A 132 21.35 -13.04 2.48
CA PHE A 132 21.62 -11.66 2.07
C PHE A 132 22.36 -10.93 3.19
N SER A 133 23.57 -10.45 2.90
CA SER A 133 24.49 -9.87 3.89
C SER A 133 24.29 -8.37 4.15
N GLY A 134 23.28 -7.75 3.52
CA GLY A 134 22.91 -6.34 3.74
C GLY A 134 21.58 -6.20 4.46
N ASN A 135 21.14 -4.96 4.67
CA ASN A 135 19.82 -4.67 5.23
C ASN A 135 18.75 -4.86 4.14
N PHE A 136 18.38 -6.10 3.84
CA PHE A 136 17.39 -6.43 2.80
C PHE A 136 16.06 -5.71 3.04
N ASP A 137 15.65 -5.59 4.30
CA ASP A 137 14.39 -4.95 4.71
C ASP A 137 14.40 -3.41 4.56
N GLU A 138 15.58 -2.81 4.41
CA GLU A 138 15.72 -1.36 4.17
C GLU A 138 15.65 -1.01 2.67
N LEU A 139 15.75 -2.01 1.80
CA LEU A 139 15.66 -1.83 0.36
C LEU A 139 14.20 -1.63 -0.07
N THR A 140 14.03 -0.80 -1.10
CA THR A 140 12.75 -0.74 -1.83
C THR A 140 12.52 -2.05 -2.61
N ALA A 141 11.28 -2.39 -2.90
CA ALA A 141 10.94 -3.66 -3.51
C ALA A 141 11.61 -3.86 -4.89
N ASP A 142 11.75 -2.81 -5.70
CA ASP A 142 12.53 -2.87 -6.95
C ASP A 142 14.00 -3.18 -6.70
N GLN A 143 14.61 -2.57 -5.69
CA GLN A 143 16.01 -2.84 -5.31
C GLN A 143 16.20 -4.28 -4.81
N GLN A 144 15.22 -4.83 -4.08
CA GLN A 144 15.23 -6.22 -3.62
C GLN A 144 15.24 -7.20 -4.80
N TRP A 145 14.32 -7.01 -5.76
CA TRP A 145 14.27 -7.85 -6.97
C TRP A 145 15.54 -7.70 -7.82
N VAL A 146 16.05 -6.48 -8.00
CA VAL A 146 17.31 -6.25 -8.72
C VAL A 146 18.49 -6.95 -8.02
N ALA A 147 18.54 -6.94 -6.68
CA ALA A 147 19.59 -7.61 -5.93
C ALA A 147 19.51 -9.14 -6.09
N TYR A 148 18.30 -9.69 -6.07
CA TYR A 148 18.06 -11.12 -6.32
C TYR A 148 18.50 -11.51 -7.73
N PHE A 149 17.98 -10.84 -8.78
CA PHE A 149 18.28 -11.17 -10.17
C PHE A 149 19.77 -11.03 -10.53
N LYS A 150 20.47 -10.06 -9.95
CA LYS A 150 21.93 -9.92 -10.12
C LYS A 150 22.73 -11.10 -9.57
N LYS A 151 22.21 -11.79 -8.56
CA LYS A 151 22.90 -12.92 -7.90
C LYS A 151 22.46 -14.27 -8.45
N SER A 152 21.21 -14.39 -8.94
CA SER A 152 20.66 -15.64 -9.47
C SER A 152 21.12 -15.99 -10.89
N ASN A 153 21.92 -15.15 -11.56
CA ASN A 153 22.28 -15.30 -12.98
C ASN A 153 21.05 -15.43 -13.92
N ALA A 154 19.87 -15.00 -13.48
CA ALA A 154 18.69 -14.99 -14.32
C ALA A 154 18.90 -14.00 -15.49
N PRO A 155 18.68 -14.41 -16.76
CA PRO A 155 18.72 -13.47 -17.87
C PRO A 155 17.63 -12.40 -17.68
N PRO A 156 17.87 -11.16 -18.16
CA PRO A 156 16.90 -10.07 -18.08
C PRO A 156 15.62 -10.33 -18.87
#